data_AF-A0A1Y4FB85-F1
#
_entry.id   AF-A0A1Y4FB85-F1
#
_cell.length_a   1.000
_cell.length_b   1.000
_cell.length_c   1.000
_cell.angle_alpha   90.00
_cell.angle_beta   90.00
_cell.angle_gamma   90.00
#
_symmetry.space_group_name_H-M   'P 1'
#
loop_
_entity.id
_entity.type
_entity.pdbx_description
1 polymer ?
#
loop_
_entity_poly.entity_id
_entity_poly.type
_entity_poly.pdbx_seq_one_letter_code
_entity_poly.pdbx_strand_id
1 'polypeptide(L)'
;MTCNYFEYRDIVSKYFYGVPLTNEHLNRCTENLRQYFIKGGAVRVLKSLGIGLRIRERCKENSTETTLIDERFIFMNGEREGDELRIHEIENIGLFLKYGPYEYLISE
;
A
#
# COMPACT_ATOMS: atom_id res chain seq x y z
N MET A 1 -3.42 -13.14 -11.57
CA MET A 1 -3.08 -11.77 -11.12
C MET A 1 -2.68 -10.94 -12.33
N THR A 2 -3.13 -9.68 -12.43
CA THR A 2 -2.74 -8.76 -13.52
C THR A 2 -1.77 -7.65 -13.05
N CYS A 3 -1.74 -7.35 -11.75
CA CYS A 3 -0.65 -6.57 -11.15
C CYS A 3 0.70 -7.21 -11.46
N ASN A 4 1.65 -6.41 -11.94
CA ASN A 4 2.99 -6.90 -12.25
C ASN A 4 4.07 -5.96 -11.73
N TYR A 5 5.27 -6.53 -11.57
CA TYR A 5 6.43 -5.88 -10.99
C TYR A 5 6.84 -4.59 -11.73
N PHE A 6 6.85 -4.61 -13.06
CA PHE A 6 7.33 -3.48 -13.86
C PHE A 6 6.41 -2.27 -13.76
N GLU A 7 5.10 -2.47 -13.96
CA GLU A 7 4.12 -1.40 -13.80
C GLU A 7 4.11 -0.86 -12.36
N TYR A 8 4.18 -1.76 -11.38
CA TYR A 8 4.20 -1.37 -9.98
C TYR A 8 5.40 -0.49 -9.65
N ARG A 9 6.59 -0.87 -10.13
CA ARG A 9 7.83 -0.10 -9.94
C ARG A 9 7.71 1.31 -10.54
N ASP A 10 7.12 1.44 -11.71
CA ASP A 10 6.89 2.75 -12.35
C ASP A 10 5.90 3.62 -11.56
N ILE A 11 4.83 3.02 -11.02
CA ILE A 11 3.83 3.72 -10.19
C ILE A 11 4.50 4.24 -8.91
N VAL A 12 5.20 3.37 -8.19
CA VAL A 12 5.87 3.69 -6.93
C VAL A 12 6.96 4.73 -7.14
N SER A 13 7.74 4.63 -8.23
CA SER A 13 8.74 5.64 -8.58
C SER A 13 8.13 7.03 -8.75
N LYS A 14 6.98 7.14 -9.42
CA LYS A 14 6.27 8.42 -9.62
C LYS A 14 5.66 8.99 -8.35
N TYR A 15 5.35 8.12 -7.39
CA TYR A 15 4.69 8.51 -6.14
C TYR A 15 5.67 8.98 -5.07
N PHE A 16 6.88 8.40 -5.00
CA PHE A 16 7.78 8.66 -3.88
C PHE A 16 9.05 9.43 -4.22
N TYR A 17 9.41 9.59 -5.49
CA TYR A 17 10.64 10.27 -5.89
C TYR A 17 10.37 11.56 -6.64
N GLY A 18 11.11 12.62 -6.28
CA GLY A 18 11.02 13.93 -6.92
C GLY A 18 9.75 14.73 -6.59
N VAL A 19 8.98 14.31 -5.59
CA VAL A 19 7.74 14.96 -5.15
C VAL A 19 7.70 15.16 -3.62
N PRO A 20 7.09 16.26 -3.12
CA PRO A 20 6.91 16.47 -1.69
C PRO A 20 5.99 15.42 -1.06
N LEU A 21 6.46 14.74 -0.02
CA LEU A 21 5.74 13.67 0.68
C LEU A 21 4.83 14.21 1.79
N THR A 22 3.85 15.04 1.43
CA THR A 22 2.86 15.55 2.38
C THR A 22 1.89 14.44 2.81
N ASN A 23 1.23 14.60 3.96
CA ASN A 23 0.27 13.61 4.43
C ASN A 23 -0.87 13.36 3.43
N GLU A 24 -1.37 14.40 2.78
CA GLU A 24 -2.40 14.31 1.75
C GLU A 24 -1.90 13.51 0.53
N HIS A 25 -0.68 13.78 0.08
CA HIS A 25 -0.05 13.03 -1.01
C HIS A 25 0.10 11.55 -0.66
N LEU A 26 0.60 11.25 0.54
CA LEU A 26 0.76 9.88 1.02
C LEU A 26 -0.59 9.15 1.18
N ASN A 27 -1.66 9.82 1.62
CA ASN A 27 -3.01 9.25 1.67
C ASN A 27 -3.46 8.86 0.25
N ARG A 28 -3.34 9.80 -0.71
CA ARG A 28 -3.70 9.56 -2.11
C ARG A 28 -2.89 8.44 -2.75
N CYS A 29 -1.58 8.40 -2.50
CA CYS A 29 -0.71 7.33 -2.98
C CYS A 29 -1.12 5.97 -2.40
N THR A 30 -1.42 5.92 -1.11
CA THR A 30 -1.84 4.68 -0.43
C THR A 30 -3.15 4.15 -1.02
N GLU A 31 -4.18 5.00 -1.18
CA GLU A 31 -5.44 4.59 -1.80
C GLU A 31 -5.25 4.16 -3.26
N ASN A 32 -4.44 4.88 -4.05
CA ASN A 32 -4.16 4.49 -5.44
C ASN A 32 -3.47 3.11 -5.52
N LEU A 33 -2.49 2.85 -4.66
CA LEU A 33 -1.81 1.56 -4.59
C LEU A 33 -2.76 0.45 -4.12
N ARG A 34 -3.59 0.73 -3.11
CA ARG A 34 -4.64 -0.19 -2.65
C ARG A 34 -5.59 -0.56 -3.79
N GLN A 35 -6.07 0.42 -4.56
CA GLN A 35 -6.92 0.18 -5.73
C GLN A 35 -6.19 -0.61 -6.82
N TYR A 36 -4.90 -0.33 -7.06
CA TYR A 36 -4.07 -1.11 -7.97
C TYR A 36 -4.07 -2.59 -7.56
N PHE A 37 -3.77 -2.88 -6.29
CA PHE A 37 -3.74 -4.26 -5.77
C PHE A 37 -5.11 -4.95 -5.81
N ILE A 38 -6.20 -4.25 -5.48
CA ILE A 38 -7.56 -4.79 -5.54
C ILE A 38 -7.92 -5.15 -6.97
N LYS A 39 -7.79 -4.21 -7.89
CA LYS A 39 -8.17 -4.39 -9.30
C LYS A 39 -7.33 -5.44 -10.01
N GLY A 40 -6.05 -5.56 -9.65
CA GLY A 40 -5.17 -6.55 -10.24
C GLY A 40 -5.10 -7.89 -9.53
N GLY A 41 -5.90 -8.09 -8.47
CA GLY A 41 -6.01 -9.36 -7.76
C GLY A 41 -4.80 -9.72 -6.89
N ALA A 42 -4.05 -8.72 -6.41
CA ALA A 42 -2.86 -8.86 -5.57
C ALA A 42 -3.15 -8.73 -4.06
N VAL A 43 -4.42 -8.67 -3.65
CA VAL A 43 -4.80 -8.61 -2.22
C VAL A 43 -4.25 -9.79 -1.42
N ARG A 44 -4.17 -10.98 -2.05
CA ARG A 44 -3.56 -12.17 -1.42
C ARG A 44 -2.07 -11.96 -1.13
N VAL A 45 -1.34 -11.30 -2.03
CA VAL A 45 0.08 -10.97 -1.83
C VAL A 45 0.27 -10.11 -0.59
N LEU A 46 -0.53 -9.04 -0.44
CA LEU A 46 -0.48 -8.19 0.75
C LEU A 46 -0.75 -8.99 2.04
N LYS A 47 -1.76 -9.86 2.01
CA LYS A 47 -2.11 -10.70 3.16
C LYS A 47 -0.97 -11.66 3.53
N SER A 48 -0.35 -12.32 2.56
CA SER A 48 0.76 -13.23 2.80
C SER A 48 2.01 -12.52 3.30
N LEU A 49 2.22 -11.26 2.90
CA LEU A 49 3.29 -10.41 3.44
C LEU A 49 2.97 -9.83 4.82
N GLY A 50 1.78 -10.11 5.38
CA GLY A 50 1.34 -9.53 6.66
C GLY A 50 1.15 -8.02 6.57
N ILE A 51 0.71 -7.50 5.43
CA ILE A 51 0.49 -6.07 5.19
C ILE A 51 -1.01 -5.78 5.21
N GLY A 52 -1.38 -4.77 5.98
CA GLY A 52 -2.74 -4.26 6.10
C GLY A 52 -2.82 -2.76 5.84
N LEU A 53 -4.00 -2.20 6.10
CA LEU A 53 -4.31 -0.80 5.89
C LEU A 53 -4.86 -0.21 7.19
N ARG A 54 -4.26 0.89 7.63
CA ARG A 54 -4.78 1.72 8.72
C ARG A 54 -5.43 2.96 8.11
N ILE A 55 -6.70 3.17 8.40
CA ILE A 55 -7.46 4.36 8.04
C ILE A 55 -7.78 5.09 9.34
N ARG A 56 -7.31 6.34 9.49
CA ARG A 56 -7.80 7.25 10.55
C ARG A 56 -8.63 8.35 9.94
N GLU A 57 -9.83 8.44 10.45
CA GLU A 57 -10.83 9.41 10.04
C GLU A 57 -11.19 10.30 11.23
N ARG A 58 -11.40 11.59 10.96
CA ARG A 58 -11.99 12.53 11.92
C ARG A 58 -13.42 12.77 11.50
N CYS A 59 -14.35 12.37 12.35
CA CYS A 59 -15.73 12.85 12.28
C CYS A 59 -15.77 14.24 12.91
N LYS A 60 -16.35 15.22 12.23
CA LYS A 60 -16.70 16.48 12.89
C LYS A 60 -17.90 16.22 13.80
N GLU A 61 -17.83 16.69 15.04
CA GLU A 61 -19.00 16.66 15.94
C GLU A 61 -20.18 17.36 15.26
N ASN A 62 -21.33 16.68 15.19
CA ASN A 62 -22.60 17.14 14.61
C ASN A 62 -22.68 17.23 13.07
N SER A 63 -21.80 16.55 12.32
CA SER A 63 -21.93 16.41 10.86
C SER A 63 -21.67 14.98 10.40
N THR A 64 -22.30 14.57 9.29
CA THR A 64 -22.00 13.31 8.57
C THR A 64 -20.72 13.41 7.74
N GLU A 65 -20.05 14.56 7.72
CA GLU A 65 -18.78 14.77 7.03
C GLU A 65 -17.62 14.10 7.79
N THR A 66 -17.11 13.03 7.19
CA THR A 66 -15.87 12.36 7.62
C THR A 66 -14.70 12.91 6.81
N THR A 67 -13.70 13.47 7.50
CA THR A 67 -12.44 13.89 6.86
C THR A 67 -11.36 12.84 7.09
N LEU A 68 -10.76 12.34 6.01
CA LEU A 68 -9.63 11.42 6.09
C LEU A 68 -8.41 12.14 6.67
N ILE A 69 -7.89 11.65 7.79
CA ILE A 69 -6.68 12.18 8.44
C ILE A 69 -5.47 11.45 7.87
N ASP A 70 -5.45 10.12 8.01
CA ASP A 70 -4.36 9.28 7.56
C ASP A 70 -4.88 7.99 6.92
N GLU A 71 -4.15 7.56 5.89
CA GLU A 71 -4.32 6.25 5.28
C GLU A 71 -2.92 5.69 4.98
N ARG A 72 -2.53 4.61 5.66
CA ARG A 72 -1.17 4.06 5.57
C ARG A 72 -1.19 2.54 5.53
N PHE A 73 -0.26 1.97 4.77
CA PHE A 73 0.05 0.55 4.89
C PHE A 73 0.74 0.29 6.22
N ILE A 74 0.31 -0.74 6.93
CA ILE A 74 0.89 -1.15 8.21
C ILE A 74 1.24 -2.64 8.21
N PHE A 75 2.20 -3.02 9.06
CA PHE A 75 2.40 -4.44 9.36
C PHE A 75 1.27 -4.93 10.26
N MET A 76 0.71 -6.08 9.92
CA MET A 76 -0.36 -6.74 10.66
C MET A 76 0.16 -7.74 11.68
N ASN A 77 1.42 -8.18 11.54
CA ASN A 77 1.99 -9.27 12.31
C ASN A 77 3.48 -9.00 12.57
N GLY A 78 4.04 -9.60 13.62
CA GLY A 78 5.49 -9.60 13.91
C GLY A 78 5.92 -8.51 14.89
N GLU A 79 7.23 -8.29 15.03
CA GLU A 79 7.78 -7.32 16.01
C GLU A 79 7.38 -5.87 15.75
N ARG A 80 7.00 -5.55 14.50
CA ARG A 80 6.59 -4.23 14.04
C ARG A 80 5.09 -4.12 13.77
N GLU A 81 4.28 -5.00 14.37
CA GLU A 81 2.83 -4.95 14.23
C GLU A 81 2.28 -3.55 14.57
N GLY A 82 1.47 -3.00 13.67
CA GLY A 82 0.91 -1.65 13.77
C GLY A 82 1.79 -0.53 13.21
N ASP A 83 3.07 -0.79 12.94
CA ASP A 83 3.98 0.19 12.35
C ASP A 83 3.65 0.46 10.89
N GLU A 84 3.84 1.71 10.47
CA GLU A 84 3.71 2.13 9.08
C GLU A 84 4.86 1.56 8.24
N LEU A 85 4.53 1.11 7.04
CA LEU A 85 5.52 0.70 6.05
C LEU A 85 6.28 1.92 5.56
N ARG A 86 7.61 1.77 5.50
CA ARG A 86 8.52 2.72 4.87
C ARG A 86 8.45 2.57 3.35
N ILE A 87 8.88 3.60 2.63
CA ILE A 87 8.83 3.65 1.15
C ILE A 87 9.50 2.42 0.51
N HIS A 88 10.70 2.03 0.98
CA HIS A 88 11.38 0.85 0.46
C HIS A 88 10.63 -0.46 0.76
N GLU A 89 9.86 -0.51 1.85
CA GLU A 89 9.03 -1.68 2.20
C GLU A 89 7.82 -1.77 1.26
N ILE A 90 7.26 -0.62 0.89
CA ILE A 90 6.21 -0.51 -0.14
C ILE A 90 6.79 -0.96 -1.49
N GLU A 91 7.95 -0.43 -1.90
CA GLU A 91 8.64 -0.85 -3.14
C GLU A 91 8.84 -2.36 -3.23
N ASN A 92 9.24 -2.99 -2.12
CA ASN A 92 9.51 -4.42 -2.06
C ASN A 92 8.27 -5.28 -2.28
N ILE A 93 7.05 -4.77 -2.09
CA ILE A 93 5.81 -5.49 -2.44
C ILE A 93 5.83 -5.91 -3.91
N GLY A 94 6.39 -5.06 -4.78
CA GLY A 94 6.51 -5.32 -6.21
C GLY A 94 7.25 -6.62 -6.54
N LEU A 95 8.21 -7.01 -5.71
CA LEU A 95 9.05 -8.18 -5.94
C LEU A 95 8.25 -9.49 -5.91
N PHE A 96 7.09 -9.48 -5.26
CA PHE A 96 6.19 -10.63 -5.12
C PHE A 96 5.00 -10.58 -6.09
N LEU A 97 4.91 -9.54 -6.92
CA LEU A 97 3.89 -9.44 -7.97
C LEU A 97 4.30 -10.26 -9.20
N LYS A 98 3.43 -10.30 -10.21
CA LYS A 98 3.68 -11.02 -11.46
C LYS A 98 4.97 -10.52 -12.13
N TYR A 99 5.79 -11.44 -12.62
CA TYR A 99 7.14 -11.18 -13.17
C TYR A 99 8.15 -10.63 -12.14
N GLY A 100 7.79 -10.64 -10.86
CA GLY A 100 8.67 -10.27 -9.77
C GLY A 100 9.63 -11.42 -9.42
N PRO A 101 10.82 -11.13 -8.87
CA PRO A 101 11.81 -12.15 -8.51
C PRO A 101 11.31 -13.18 -7.49
N TYR A 102 10.25 -12.88 -6.73
CA TYR A 102 9.73 -13.70 -5.64
C TYR A 102 8.25 -14.09 -5.85
N GLU A 103 7.72 -13.97 -7.07
CA GLU A 103 6.33 -14.36 -7.40
C GLU A 103 5.98 -15.79 -6.92
N TYR A 104 6.91 -16.72 -7.07
CA TYR A 104 6.73 -18.13 -6.71
C TYR A 104 6.57 -18.37 -5.20
N LEU A 105 7.06 -17.47 -4.33
CA LEU A 105 6.97 -17.62 -2.88
C LEU A 105 5.55 -17.41 -2.33
N ILE A 106 4.66 -16.83 -3.14
CA ILE A 106 3.27 -16.53 -2.75
C ILE A 106 2.26 -17.22 -3.68
N SER A 107 2.72 -18.18 -4.50
CA SER A 107 1.91 -18.84 -5.53
C SER A 107 1.19 -20.12 -5.05
N GLU A 108 1.05 -20.36 -3.75
CA GLU A 108 0.33 -21.52 -3.18
C GLU A 108 -1.09 -21.17 -2.68
#